data_AF-A0A9X2TL65-F1
#
_entry.id   AF-A0A9X2TL65-F1
#
_cell.length_a   1.000
_cell.length_b   1.000
_cell.length_c   1.000
_cell.angle_alpha   90.00
_cell.angle_beta   90.00
_cell.angle_gamma   90.00
#
_symmetry.space_group_name_H-M   'P 1'
#
loop_
_entity.id
_entity.type
_entity.pdbx_description
1 polymer ?
#
loop_
_entity_poly.entity_id
_entity_poly.type
_entity_poly.pdbx_seq_one_letter_code
_entity_poly.pdbx_strand_id
1 'polypeptide(L)'
;MNSDRECANKYAEQLGLPSIETLTADDFIVSMSLISSEFRGFFIIKFDGERVAGQYTFALNLIEEKGISIRKDVDSIVDGVEFIFSELYKNNIIMGNL
;
A
#
# COMPACT_ATOMS: atom_id res chain seq x y z
N MET A 1 5.81 -11.06 -16.87
CA MET A 1 4.89 -10.26 -16.04
C MET A 1 5.41 -10.42 -14.62
N ASN A 2 5.85 -9.34 -13.97
CA ASN A 2 6.36 -9.43 -12.59
C ASN A 2 5.21 -9.85 -11.67
N SER A 3 5.49 -10.64 -10.63
CA SER A 3 4.48 -10.97 -9.62
C SER A 3 4.14 -9.74 -8.77
N ASP A 4 2.98 -9.74 -8.10
CA ASP A 4 2.58 -8.65 -7.21
C ASP A 4 3.62 -8.44 -6.10
N ARG A 5 4.13 -9.52 -5.50
CA ARG A 5 5.27 -9.51 -4.56
C ARG A 5 6.53 -8.85 -5.13
N GLU A 6 6.88 -9.12 -6.39
CA GLU A 6 8.06 -8.50 -7.01
C GLU A 6 7.87 -7.00 -7.20
N CYS A 7 6.71 -6.56 -7.69
CA CYS A 7 6.36 -5.15 -7.82
C CYS A 7 6.34 -4.45 -6.45
N ALA A 8 5.77 -5.09 -5.44
CA ALA A 8 5.69 -4.54 -4.09
C ALA A 8 7.08 -4.37 -3.46
N ASN A 9 7.97 -5.35 -3.63
CA ASN A 9 9.36 -5.25 -3.17
C ASN A 9 10.13 -4.13 -3.89
N LYS A 10 9.93 -3.96 -5.21
CA LYS A 10 10.54 -2.84 -5.95
C LYS A 10 10.05 -1.48 -5.44
N TYR A 11 8.77 -1.38 -5.06
CA TYR A 11 8.24 -0.15 -4.46
C TYR A 11 8.85 0.12 -3.08
N ALA A 12 8.94 -0.91 -2.23
CA ALA A 12 9.58 -0.78 -0.92
C ALA A 12 11.04 -0.33 -1.05
N GLU A 13 11.79 -0.90 -2.00
CA GLU A 13 13.16 -0.51 -2.31
C GLU A 13 13.26 0.97 -2.75
N GLN A 14 12.33 1.45 -3.57
CA GLN A 14 12.27 2.87 -3.98
C GLN A 14 12.06 3.82 -2.79
N LEU A 15 11.38 3.37 -1.75
CA LEU A 15 11.18 4.12 -0.50
C LEU A 15 12.33 3.93 0.51
N GLY A 16 13.34 3.13 0.20
CA GLY A 16 14.44 2.80 1.12
C GLY A 16 14.01 1.87 2.26
N LEU A 17 12.95 1.08 2.07
CA LEU A 17 12.37 0.19 3.08
C LEU A 17 12.81 -1.27 2.88
N PRO A 18 12.69 -2.12 3.92
CA PRO A 18 12.87 -3.56 3.80
C PRO A 18 11.88 -4.22 2.84
N SER A 19 12.13 -5.48 2.47
CA SER A 19 11.19 -6.27 1.66
C SER A 19 9.86 -6.46 2.40
N ILE A 20 8.79 -6.78 1.65
CA ILE A 20 7.43 -6.97 2.21
C ILE A 20 7.38 -8.03 3.32
N GLU A 21 8.28 -9.01 3.31
CA GLU A 21 8.35 -10.05 4.34
C GLU A 21 8.85 -9.55 5.70
N THR A 22 9.67 -8.49 5.71
CA THR A 22 10.28 -7.93 6.93
C THR A 22 9.83 -6.51 7.23
N LEU A 23 9.06 -5.89 6.32
CA LEU A 23 8.46 -4.57 6.49
C LEU A 23 7.53 -4.56 7.70
N THR A 24 7.70 -3.55 8.56
CA THR A 24 6.83 -3.38 9.72
C THR A 24 5.53 -2.68 9.33
N ALA A 25 4.47 -2.88 10.13
CA ALA A 25 3.22 -2.15 9.94
C ALA A 25 3.41 -0.63 10.10
N ASP A 26 4.30 -0.20 11.00
CA ASP A 26 4.60 1.21 11.23
C ASP A 26 5.26 1.85 10.01
N ASP A 27 6.28 1.21 9.42
CA ASP A 27 6.93 1.70 8.20
C ASP A 27 5.93 1.86 7.06
N PHE A 28 5.03 0.88 6.92
CA PHE A 28 3.97 0.92 5.92
C PHE A 28 2.98 2.06 6.18
N ILE A 29 2.47 2.21 7.40
CA ILE A 29 1.51 3.25 7.76
C ILE A 29 2.11 4.65 7.56
N VAL A 30 3.37 4.85 7.99
CA VAL A 30 4.11 6.11 7.78
C VAL A 30 4.24 6.41 6.29
N SER A 31 4.64 5.42 5.49
CA SER A 31 4.76 5.58 4.03
C SER A 31 3.42 5.97 3.40
N MET A 32 2.33 5.29 3.77
CA MET A 32 1.01 5.60 3.23
C MET A 32 0.49 6.98 3.66
N SER A 33 0.83 7.42 4.87
CA SER A 33 0.54 8.78 5.35
C SER A 33 1.26 9.83 4.49
N LEU A 34 2.55 9.63 4.24
CA LEU A 34 3.36 10.53 3.40
C LEU A 34 2.84 10.58 1.96
N ILE A 35 2.60 9.43 1.34
CA ILE A 35 2.06 9.31 -0.03
C ILE A 35 0.70 10.01 -0.14
N SER A 36 -0.20 9.75 0.82
CA SER A 36 -1.53 10.38 0.82
C SER A 36 -1.43 11.89 0.98
N SER A 37 -0.52 12.38 1.85
CA SER A 37 -0.27 13.81 2.04
C SER A 37 0.28 14.47 0.78
N GLU A 38 1.27 13.86 0.12
CA GLU A 38 1.89 14.39 -1.10
C GLU A 38 0.88 14.54 -2.25
N PHE A 39 0.05 13.52 -2.45
CA PHE A 39 -0.90 13.47 -3.56
C PHE A 39 -2.33 13.88 -3.20
N ARG A 40 -2.50 14.60 -2.08
CA ARG A 40 -3.80 15.11 -1.59
C ARG A 40 -4.88 14.03 -1.54
N GLY A 41 -4.48 12.82 -1.20
CA GLY A 41 -5.33 11.64 -1.14
C GLY A 41 -5.59 11.18 0.28
N PHE A 42 -6.12 9.96 0.38
CA PHE A 42 -6.28 9.27 1.66
C PHE A 42 -6.04 7.78 1.53
N PHE A 43 -5.64 7.19 2.65
CA PHE A 43 -5.47 5.76 2.82
C PHE A 43 -6.27 5.26 4.02
N ILE A 44 -6.92 4.12 3.88
CA ILE A 44 -7.75 3.48 4.91
C ILE A 44 -7.35 2.01 5.02
N ILE A 45 -7.15 1.57 6.26
CA ILE A 45 -7.18 0.16 6.64
C ILE A 45 -8.36 -0.04 7.59
N LYS A 46 -9.25 -0.96 7.24
CA LYS A 46 -10.36 -1.39 8.10
C LYS A 46 -10.07 -2.79 8.62
N PHE A 47 -10.30 -3.00 9.91
CA PHE A 47 -10.14 -4.28 10.61
C PHE A 47 -11.53 -4.83 10.92
N ASP A 48 -11.95 -5.90 10.24
CA ASP A 48 -13.25 -6.52 10.47
C ASP A 48 -13.14 -7.61 11.55
N GLY A 49 -13.34 -7.21 12.80
CA GLY A 49 -13.18 -8.07 13.99
C GLY A 49 -14.32 -9.06 14.27
N GLU A 50 -15.37 -9.09 13.44
CA GLU A 50 -16.57 -9.91 13.71
C GLU A 50 -16.54 -11.30 13.05
N ARG A 51 -15.50 -11.65 12.29
CA ARG A 51 -15.40 -12.95 11.61
C ARG A 51 -14.20 -13.75 12.09
N VAL A 52 -14.40 -15.07 12.13
CA VAL A 52 -13.49 -16.12 12.62
C VAL A 52 -12.12 -16.14 11.91
N ALA A 53 -11.94 -15.35 10.85
CA ALA A 53 -10.67 -15.06 10.18
C ALA A 53 -10.54 -13.54 10.00
N GLY A 54 -9.35 -12.99 10.27
CA GLY A 54 -9.09 -11.55 10.18
C GLY A 54 -9.26 -11.06 8.74
N GLN A 55 -10.39 -10.41 8.45
CA GLN A 55 -10.62 -9.75 7.18
C GLN A 55 -10.19 -8.28 7.31
N TYR A 56 -9.41 -7.83 6.35
CA TYR A 56 -8.93 -6.46 6.29
C TYR A 56 -9.35 -5.83 4.95
N THR A 57 -9.82 -4.60 4.98
CA THR A 57 -10.02 -3.80 3.76
C THR A 57 -8.94 -2.75 3.68
N PHE A 58 -8.21 -2.75 2.57
CA PHE A 58 -7.26 -1.72 2.21
C PHE A 58 -7.86 -0.86 1.10
N ALA A 59 -7.84 0.45 1.28
CA ALA A 59 -8.28 1.40 0.27
C ALA A 59 -7.33 2.59 0.18
N LEU A 60 -6.93 2.95 -1.04
CA LEU A 60 -6.13 4.13 -1.34
C LEU A 60 -6.86 4.94 -2.41
N ASN A 61 -6.97 6.24 -2.19
CA ASN A 61 -7.51 7.16 -3.18
C ASN A 61 -6.55 8.33 -3.36
N LEU A 62 -6.01 8.47 -4.58
CA LEU A 62 -5.18 9.59 -5.03
C LEU A 62 -5.79 10.18 -6.33
N ILE A 63 -7.11 10.21 -6.44
CA ILE A 63 -7.79 10.50 -7.71
C ILE A 63 -7.49 11.92 -8.23
N GLU A 64 -7.33 12.88 -7.33
CA GLU A 64 -7.14 14.30 -7.69
C GLU A 64 -5.83 14.55 -8.43
N GLU A 65 -4.71 14.00 -7.94
CA GLU A 65 -3.38 14.26 -8.50
C GLU A 65 -2.91 13.14 -9.45
N LYS A 66 -3.42 11.91 -9.28
CA LYS A 66 -2.89 10.71 -9.98
C LYS A 66 -3.95 9.90 -10.72
N GLY A 67 -5.25 10.18 -10.52
CA GLY A 67 -6.33 9.45 -11.18
C GLY A 67 -6.48 7.99 -10.72
N ILE A 68 -5.91 7.61 -9.57
CA ILE A 68 -5.98 6.25 -9.05
C ILE A 68 -6.91 6.14 -7.83
N SER A 69 -7.72 5.09 -7.80
CA SER A 69 -8.45 4.66 -6.63
C SER A 69 -8.50 3.14 -6.61
N ILE A 70 -7.91 2.54 -5.57
CA ILE A 70 -7.76 1.10 -5.43
C ILE A 70 -8.35 0.66 -4.10
N ARG A 71 -8.97 -0.52 -4.10
CA ARG A 71 -9.53 -1.15 -2.92
C ARG A 71 -9.39 -2.67 -3.03
N LYS A 72 -9.01 -3.33 -1.94
CA LYS A 72 -8.99 -4.79 -1.84
C LYS A 72 -9.32 -5.26 -0.43
N ASP A 73 -10.14 -6.29 -0.37
CA ASP A 73 -10.40 -7.05 0.85
C ASP A 73 -9.43 -8.26 0.86
N VAL A 74 -8.78 -8.52 2.00
CA VAL A 74 -7.73 -9.55 2.16
C VAL A 74 -7.86 -10.26 3.50
N ASP A 75 -7.29 -11.46 3.59
CA ASP A 75 -7.32 -12.29 4.81
C ASP A 75 -6.06 -12.09 5.69
N SER A 76 -5.10 -11.28 5.25
CA SER A 76 -3.91 -10.91 6.02
C SER A 76 -3.44 -9.48 5.73
N ILE A 77 -2.79 -8.85 6.72
CA ILE A 77 -2.19 -7.52 6.55
C ILE A 77 -1.12 -7.55 5.45
N VAL A 78 -0.32 -8.62 5.39
CA VAL A 78 0.78 -8.77 4.41
C VAL A 78 0.25 -8.75 2.98
N ASP A 79 -0.87 -9.43 2.72
CA ASP A 79 -1.49 -9.43 1.38
C ASP A 79 -2.02 -8.05 0.98
N GLY A 80 -2.52 -7.29 1.97
CA GLY A 80 -2.98 -5.91 1.77
C GLY A 80 -1.84 -4.96 1.46
N VAL A 81 -0.75 -5.07 2.21
CA VAL A 81 0.50 -4.32 1.99
C VAL A 81 1.10 -4.64 0.62
N GLU A 82 1.24 -5.93 0.28
CA GLU A 82 1.71 -6.39 -1.03
C GLU A 82 0.86 -5.78 -2.15
N PHE A 83 -0.46 -5.86 -2.02
CA PHE A 83 -1.37 -5.31 -3.03
C PHE A 83 -1.14 -3.82 -3.23
N ILE A 84 -1.18 -3.01 -2.17
CA ILE A 84 -1.06 -1.55 -2.28
C ILE A 84 0.29 -1.16 -2.90
N PHE A 85 1.41 -1.70 -2.40
CA PHE A 85 2.73 -1.38 -2.96
C PHE A 85 2.87 -1.86 -4.40
N SER A 86 2.30 -3.01 -4.77
CA SER A 86 2.31 -3.47 -6.16
C SER A 86 1.56 -2.52 -7.09
N GLU A 87 0.42 -1.98 -6.66
CA GLU A 87 -0.38 -1.05 -7.45
C GLU A 87 0.30 0.31 -7.56
N LEU A 88 0.90 0.82 -6.48
CA LEU A 88 1.69 2.05 -6.53
C LEU A 88 2.86 1.95 -7.52
N TYR A 89 3.55 0.80 -7.55
CA TYR A 89 4.60 0.54 -8.53
C TYR A 89 4.07 0.50 -9.97
N LYS A 90 3.02 -0.29 -10.23
CA LYS A 90 2.42 -0.43 -11.56
C LYS A 90 1.88 0.89 -12.12
N ASN A 91 1.41 1.78 -11.24
CA ASN A 91 0.91 3.11 -11.59
C ASN A 91 2.00 4.19 -11.58
N ASN A 92 3.29 3.84 -11.40
CA ASN A 92 4.42 4.75 -11.38
C ASN A 92 4.25 5.92 -10.38
N ILE A 93 3.76 5.61 -9.17
CA ILE A 93 3.58 6.60 -8.10
C ILE A 93 4.91 6.84 -7.41
N ILE A 94 5.65 7.87 -7.83
CA ILE A 94 6.97 8.21 -7.28
C ILE A 94 6.79 9.37 -6.29
N MET A 95 7.23 9.17 -5.05
CA MET A 95 7.36 10.24 -4.06
C MET A 95 8.42 11.26 -4.52
N GLY A 96 8.11 12.55 -4.46
CA GLY A 96 9.12 13.61 -4.56
C GLY A 96 10.14 13.46 -3.43
N ASN A 97 11.42 13.82 -3.68
CA ASN A 97 12.50 13.69 -2.70
C ASN A 97 12.05 14.16 -1.30
N LEU A 98 12.07 13.23 -0.33
CA LEU A 98 11.86 13.49 1.10
C LEU A 98 12.89 14.50 1.65
#